data_AF-A0A7X8ELC2-F1
#
_entry.id   AF-A0A7X8ELC2-F1
#
_cell.length_a   1.000
_cell.length_b   1.000
_cell.length_c   1.000
_cell.angle_alpha   90.00
_cell.angle_beta   90.00
_cell.angle_gamma   90.00
#
_symmetry.space_group_name_H-M   'P 1'
#
loop_
_entity.id
_entity.type
_entity.pdbx_description
1 polymer ?
#
loop_
_entity_poly.entity_id
_entity_poly.type
_entity_poly.pdbx_seq_one_letter_code
_entity_poly.pdbx_strand_id
1 'polypeptide(L)'
;PGDFPCPVLVVQHMAAGFTPGFADWLDRDSLLRVGIARDEETLAPGRVYVAPEGRHLIMKRPGVAGLSDDEAEHMVRPSVSRLFRSVAEVCGKNCAALLFSGMGVDGVKEMKALKEMGAATLVQDKETSVVWGMPGEAARIDAAGYKGSPEDLAGILSAMTAGESGAEP
;
A
#
# COMPACT_ATOMS: atom_id res chain seq x y z
N PRO A 1 8.13 -6.09 11.87
CA PRO A 1 7.92 -6.34 13.32
C PRO A 1 6.45 -6.74 13.54
N GLY A 2 6.12 -7.56 14.55
CA GLY A 2 4.72 -7.97 14.82
C GLY A 2 3.87 -6.86 15.45
N ASP A 3 4.52 -5.90 16.09
CA ASP A 3 3.98 -4.71 16.75
C ASP A 3 4.08 -3.45 15.86
N PHE A 4 4.08 -3.61 14.54
CA PHE A 4 4.15 -2.47 13.62
C PHE A 4 3.00 -1.47 13.91
N PRO A 5 3.29 -0.19 14.18
CA PRO A 5 2.32 0.71 14.82
C PRO A 5 1.26 1.27 13.87
N CYS A 6 1.29 0.90 12.58
CA CYS A 6 0.33 1.36 11.58
C CYS A 6 -0.44 0.18 10.95
N PRO A 7 -1.70 0.39 10.53
CA PRO A 7 -2.36 -0.55 9.62
C PRO A 7 -1.73 -0.49 8.23
N VAL A 8 -1.73 -1.61 7.51
CA VAL A 8 -1.21 -1.72 6.14
C VAL A 8 -2.34 -2.11 5.21
N LEU A 9 -2.53 -1.40 4.10
CA LEU A 9 -3.52 -1.71 3.08
C LEU A 9 -2.80 -2.17 1.81
N VAL A 10 -3.23 -3.29 1.24
CA VAL A 10 -2.56 -3.93 0.10
C VAL A 10 -3.54 -4.12 -1.05
N VAL A 11 -3.20 -3.58 -2.20
CA VAL A 11 -3.82 -3.93 -3.49
C VAL A 11 -2.84 -4.78 -4.27
N GLN A 12 -3.28 -5.96 -4.69
CA GLN A 12 -2.50 -6.88 -5.49
C GLN A 12 -3.34 -7.32 -6.70
N HIS A 13 -2.83 -7.10 -7.90
CA HIS A 13 -3.48 -7.58 -9.12
C HIS A 13 -3.25 -9.08 -9.26
N MET A 14 -4.34 -9.85 -9.27
CA MET A 14 -4.34 -11.30 -9.39
C MET A 14 -5.55 -11.76 -10.18
N ALA A 15 -5.50 -12.99 -10.70
CA ALA A 15 -6.69 -13.62 -11.24
C ALA A 15 -7.74 -13.86 -10.14
N ALA A 16 -9.01 -13.88 -10.53
CA ALA A 16 -10.11 -14.17 -9.62
C ALA A 16 -9.95 -15.56 -8.97
N GLY A 17 -10.32 -15.68 -7.70
CA GLY A 17 -10.20 -16.88 -6.89
C GLY A 17 -8.87 -17.02 -6.12
N PHE A 18 -7.87 -16.19 -6.39
CA PHE A 18 -6.55 -16.30 -5.74
C PHE A 18 -6.39 -15.45 -4.47
N THR A 19 -7.20 -14.39 -4.31
CA THR A 19 -7.06 -13.45 -3.20
C THR A 19 -7.14 -14.10 -1.81
N PRO A 20 -8.06 -15.04 -1.51
CA PRO A 20 -8.09 -15.73 -0.22
C PRO A 20 -6.81 -16.51 0.06
N GLY A 21 -6.31 -17.28 -0.92
CA GLY A 21 -5.07 -18.04 -0.78
C GLY A 21 -3.85 -17.14 -0.59
N PHE A 22 -3.82 -15.97 -1.24
CA PHE A 22 -2.77 -14.99 -1.07
C PHE A 22 -2.77 -14.38 0.34
N ALA A 23 -3.93 -13.97 0.85
CA ALA A 23 -4.05 -13.43 2.22
C ALA A 23 -3.68 -14.49 3.27
N ASP A 24 -4.14 -15.74 3.12
CA ASP A 24 -3.81 -16.85 4.00
C ASP A 24 -2.31 -17.19 3.99
N TRP A 25 -1.67 -17.13 2.83
CA TRP A 25 -0.24 -17.33 2.71
C TRP A 25 0.55 -16.25 3.47
N LEU A 26 0.18 -14.98 3.30
CA LEU A 26 0.80 -13.87 4.03
C LEU A 26 0.56 -13.93 5.55
N ASP A 27 -0.63 -14.32 6.03
CA ASP A 27 -0.91 -14.45 7.48
C ASP A 27 -0.05 -15.54 8.14
N ARG A 28 0.37 -16.55 7.37
CA ARG A 28 1.24 -17.63 7.86
C ARG A 28 2.71 -17.27 7.90
N ASP A 29 3.17 -16.45 6.96
CA ASP A 29 4.60 -16.13 6.77
C ASP A 29 4.99 -14.77 7.36
N SER A 30 4.03 -13.99 7.85
CA SER A 30 4.24 -12.69 8.46
C SER A 30 4.04 -12.71 9.98
N LEU A 31 4.74 -11.82 10.68
CA LEU A 31 4.45 -11.51 12.07
C LEU A 31 3.18 -10.66 12.24
N LEU A 32 2.74 -10.00 11.17
CA LEU A 32 1.52 -9.19 11.14
C LEU A 32 0.31 -10.06 10.81
N ARG A 33 -0.84 -9.75 11.41
CA ARG A 33 -2.09 -10.43 11.06
C ARG A 33 -2.61 -9.94 9.73
N VAL A 34 -2.83 -10.84 8.79
CA VAL A 34 -3.25 -10.52 7.42
C VAL A 34 -4.66 -11.03 7.19
N GLY A 35 -5.48 -10.24 6.51
CA GLY A 35 -6.83 -10.64 6.12
C GLY A 35 -7.36 -9.84 4.94
N ILE A 36 -8.43 -10.34 4.34
CA ILE A 36 -9.16 -9.61 3.31
C ILE A 36 -9.98 -8.50 3.97
N ALA A 37 -9.84 -7.27 3.47
CA ALA A 37 -10.54 -6.10 3.95
C ALA A 37 -12.06 -6.24 3.78
N ARG A 38 -12.81 -5.73 4.75
CA ARG A 38 -14.27 -5.64 4.72
C ARG A 38 -14.71 -4.19 4.62
N ASP A 39 -15.94 -4.00 4.16
CA ASP A 39 -16.51 -2.65 4.12
C ASP A 39 -16.83 -2.17 5.53
N GLU A 40 -16.62 -0.86 5.79
CA GLU A 40 -16.75 -0.23 7.12
C GLU A 40 -15.87 -0.88 8.20
N GLU A 41 -14.72 -1.46 7.82
CA GLU A 41 -13.82 -2.11 8.77
C GLU A 41 -12.90 -1.11 9.47
N THR A 42 -12.85 -1.18 10.81
CA THR A 42 -11.88 -0.42 11.59
C THR A 42 -10.48 -1.01 11.41
N LEU A 43 -9.55 -0.15 11.01
CA LEU A 43 -8.16 -0.47 10.80
C LEU A 43 -7.40 -0.43 12.14
N ALA A 44 -6.69 -1.50 12.47
CA ALA A 44 -5.86 -1.55 13.67
C ALA A 44 -4.36 -1.66 13.32
N PRO A 45 -3.47 -1.09 14.15
CA PRO A 45 -2.03 -1.35 14.10
C PRO A 45 -1.71 -2.85 14.08
N GLY A 46 -0.58 -3.21 13.49
CA GLY A 46 -0.12 -4.60 13.45
C GLY A 46 -0.90 -5.50 12.49
N ARG A 47 -1.73 -4.92 11.62
CA ARG A 47 -2.60 -5.66 10.70
C ARG A 47 -2.43 -5.23 9.25
N VAL A 48 -2.58 -6.20 8.35
CA VAL A 48 -2.55 -6.03 6.90
C VAL A 48 -3.91 -6.37 6.32
N TYR A 49 -4.42 -5.49 5.46
CA TYR A 49 -5.75 -5.56 4.86
C TYR A 49 -5.60 -5.66 3.34
N VAL A 50 -5.87 -6.84 2.79
CA VAL A 50 -5.78 -7.12 1.36
C VAL A 50 -7.10 -6.75 0.69
N ALA A 51 -7.04 -6.01 -0.40
CA ALA A 51 -8.20 -5.67 -1.20
C ALA A 51 -8.89 -6.95 -1.73
N PRO A 52 -10.21 -7.08 -1.59
CA PRO A 52 -10.93 -8.21 -2.18
C PRO A 52 -10.93 -8.12 -3.71
N GLU A 53 -11.14 -9.26 -4.36
CA GLU A 53 -11.34 -9.30 -5.80
C GLU A 53 -12.60 -8.53 -6.22
N GLY A 54 -12.53 -7.90 -7.39
CA GLY A 54 -13.70 -7.28 -8.00
C GLY A 54 -14.21 -6.02 -7.32
N ARG A 55 -13.57 -5.51 -6.24
CA ARG A 55 -13.88 -4.22 -5.60
C ARG A 55 -12.63 -3.42 -5.28
N HIS A 56 -12.73 -2.10 -5.27
CA HIS A 56 -11.63 -1.24 -4.84
C HIS A 56 -11.58 -1.19 -3.31
N LEU A 57 -10.39 -1.32 -2.73
CA LEU A 57 -10.12 -0.99 -1.34
C LEU A 57 -9.79 0.50 -1.24
N ILE A 58 -10.47 1.20 -0.34
CA ILE A 58 -10.28 2.64 -0.09
C ILE A 58 -10.19 2.93 1.40
N MET A 59 -9.63 4.08 1.76
CA MET A 59 -9.79 4.68 3.08
C MET A 59 -11.04 5.58 3.05
N LYS A 60 -12.07 5.27 3.86
CA LYS A 60 -13.31 6.07 3.90
C LYS A 60 -13.18 7.29 4.80
N ARG A 61 -12.51 7.11 5.94
CA ARG A 61 -12.22 8.14 6.96
C ARG A 61 -11.05 7.66 7.82
N PRO A 62 -10.43 8.51 8.65
CA PRO A 62 -9.24 8.12 9.41
C PRO A 62 -9.47 6.83 10.20
N GLY A 63 -8.65 5.80 9.95
CA GLY A 63 -8.73 4.50 10.62
C GLY A 63 -9.89 3.60 10.19
N VAL A 64 -10.60 3.90 9.08
CA VAL A 64 -11.70 3.07 8.59
C VAL A 64 -11.53 2.78 7.09
N ALA A 65 -11.39 1.51 6.77
CA ALA A 65 -11.41 1.03 5.40
C ALA A 65 -12.84 0.95 4.85
N GLY A 66 -12.94 1.03 3.53
CA GLY A 66 -14.16 0.76 2.81
C GLY A 66 -13.89 0.06 1.50
N LEU A 67 -14.96 -0.43 0.91
CA LEU A 67 -14.95 -1.09 -0.37
C LEU A 67 -15.86 -0.33 -1.34
N SER A 68 -15.36 -0.10 -2.55
CA SER A 68 -16.09 0.61 -3.60
C SER A 68 -16.29 -0.27 -4.83
N ASP A 69 -17.48 -0.14 -5.42
CA ASP A 69 -17.89 -0.77 -6.68
C ASP A 69 -17.71 0.17 -7.90
N ASP A 70 -16.97 1.28 -7.72
CA ASP A 70 -16.56 2.18 -8.80
C ASP A 70 -15.97 1.43 -10.00
N GLU A 71 -16.06 2.05 -11.17
CA GLU A 71 -15.52 1.49 -12.42
C GLU A 71 -14.03 1.16 -12.30
N ALA A 72 -13.62 0.11 -13.01
CA ALA A 72 -12.23 -0.31 -13.06
C ALA A 72 -11.33 0.81 -13.61
N GLU A 73 -10.16 0.98 -12.99
CA GLU A 73 -9.15 1.94 -13.43
C GLU A 73 -7.97 1.20 -14.00
N HIS A 74 -7.39 1.71 -15.09
CA HIS A 74 -6.31 1.02 -15.78
C HIS A 74 -6.65 -0.44 -16.16
N MET A 75 -7.94 -0.73 -16.40
CA MET A 75 -8.47 -2.07 -16.68
C MET A 75 -8.35 -3.08 -15.51
N VAL A 76 -8.11 -2.60 -14.29
CA VAL A 76 -7.98 -3.43 -13.08
C VAL A 76 -8.95 -3.00 -11.98
N ARG A 77 -9.46 -3.99 -11.24
CA ARG A 77 -10.22 -3.80 -10.01
C ARG A 77 -9.96 -4.98 -9.08
N PRO A 78 -9.24 -4.79 -7.96
CA PRO A 78 -8.83 -3.51 -7.34
C PRO A 78 -7.75 -2.73 -8.10
N SER A 79 -7.62 -1.43 -7.81
CA SER A 79 -6.62 -0.50 -8.37
C SER A 79 -5.89 0.20 -7.23
N VAL A 80 -4.57 0.30 -7.39
CA VAL A 80 -3.66 1.04 -6.51
C VAL A 80 -3.93 2.54 -6.60
N SER A 81 -4.22 3.08 -7.79
CA SER A 81 -4.61 4.48 -7.99
C SER A 81 -5.81 4.88 -7.13
N ARG A 82 -6.86 4.04 -7.05
CA ARG A 82 -8.01 4.32 -6.18
C ARG A 82 -7.64 4.32 -4.70
N LEU A 83 -6.86 3.33 -4.27
CA LEU A 83 -6.40 3.25 -2.87
C LEU A 83 -5.59 4.50 -2.51
N PHE A 84 -4.56 4.82 -3.30
CA PHE A 84 -3.67 5.96 -3.02
C PHE A 84 -4.41 7.29 -3.00
N ARG A 85 -5.36 7.55 -3.92
CA ARG A 85 -6.18 8.77 -3.87
C ARG A 85 -7.00 8.87 -2.59
N SER A 86 -7.70 7.80 -2.21
CA SER A 86 -8.52 7.82 -0.99
C SER A 86 -7.68 8.01 0.27
N VAL A 87 -6.48 7.41 0.33
CA VAL A 87 -5.54 7.61 1.44
C VAL A 87 -5.00 9.04 1.45
N ALA A 88 -4.65 9.60 0.29
CA ALA A 88 -4.20 10.99 0.19
C ALA A 88 -5.28 11.98 0.67
N GLU A 89 -6.54 11.77 0.28
CA GLU A 89 -7.69 12.59 0.68
C GLU A 89 -7.94 12.54 2.19
N VAL A 90 -7.77 11.37 2.82
CA VAL A 90 -8.08 11.17 4.24
C VAL A 90 -6.90 11.45 5.17
N CYS A 91 -5.70 10.99 4.82
CA CYS A 91 -4.51 11.03 5.68
C CYS A 91 -3.55 12.16 5.32
N GLY A 92 -3.70 12.79 4.15
CA GLY A 92 -2.77 13.80 3.67
C GLY A 92 -1.35 13.25 3.58
N LYS A 93 -0.40 13.92 4.25
CA LYS A 93 1.00 13.48 4.32
C LYS A 93 1.26 12.38 5.35
N ASN A 94 0.31 12.08 6.24
CA ASN A 94 0.48 11.14 7.35
C ASN A 94 0.24 9.69 6.89
N CYS A 95 0.94 9.29 5.83
CA CYS A 95 0.91 7.95 5.27
C CYS A 95 2.23 7.65 4.53
N ALA A 96 2.47 6.36 4.26
CA ALA A 96 3.51 5.92 3.37
C ALA A 96 2.89 5.15 2.18
N ALA A 97 3.33 5.45 0.96
CA ALA A 97 2.93 4.74 -0.25
C ALA A 97 4.08 3.91 -0.79
N LEU A 98 3.78 2.66 -1.17
CA LEU A 98 4.76 1.70 -1.67
C LEU A 98 4.31 1.12 -3.01
N LEU A 99 5.22 1.09 -3.99
CA LEU A 99 5.03 0.35 -5.23
C LEU A 99 6.10 -0.73 -5.36
N PHE A 100 5.65 -1.98 -5.43
CA PHE A 100 6.48 -3.14 -5.68
C PHE A 100 6.49 -3.52 -7.17
N SER A 101 7.31 -4.51 -7.49
CA SER A 101 7.44 -5.05 -8.83
C SER A 101 6.10 -5.34 -9.49
N GLY A 102 5.95 -4.93 -10.74
CA GLY A 102 4.70 -5.08 -11.49
C GLY A 102 4.74 -4.30 -12.80
N MET A 103 3.81 -4.65 -13.70
CA MET A 103 3.64 -3.97 -14.98
C MET A 103 2.72 -2.74 -14.87
N GLY A 104 2.86 -1.80 -15.79
CA GLY A 104 1.90 -0.70 -15.96
C GLY A 104 2.23 0.52 -15.12
N VAL A 105 1.19 1.33 -14.86
CA VAL A 105 1.31 2.67 -14.26
C VAL A 105 0.30 2.92 -13.13
N ASP A 106 -0.38 1.87 -12.67
CA ASP A 106 -1.39 1.98 -11.61
C ASP A 106 -0.73 2.46 -10.30
N GLY A 107 -1.27 3.52 -9.72
CA GLY A 107 -0.73 4.21 -8.53
C GLY A 107 0.45 5.15 -8.77
N VAL A 108 1.00 5.24 -9.99
CA VAL A 108 2.23 6.02 -10.27
C VAL A 108 1.99 7.53 -10.12
N LYS A 109 0.89 8.05 -10.68
CA LYS A 109 0.56 9.48 -10.61
C LYS A 109 0.16 9.89 -9.19
N GLU A 110 -0.54 9.00 -8.51
CA GLU A 110 -1.04 9.19 -7.16
C GLU A 110 0.11 9.15 -6.16
N MET A 111 1.10 8.28 -6.36
CA MET A 111 2.35 8.32 -5.61
C MET A 111 3.08 9.65 -5.81
N LYS A 112 3.12 10.20 -7.03
CA LYS A 112 3.73 11.53 -7.26
C LYS A 112 3.01 12.61 -6.46
N ALA A 113 1.69 12.64 -6.48
CA ALA A 113 0.90 13.59 -5.71
C ALA A 113 1.14 13.44 -4.20
N LEU A 114 1.20 12.21 -3.69
CA LEU A 114 1.55 11.91 -2.30
C LEU A 114 2.93 12.44 -1.93
N LYS A 115 3.94 12.24 -2.79
CA LYS A 115 5.29 12.80 -2.58
C LYS A 115 5.26 14.33 -2.55
N GLU A 116 4.54 14.97 -3.45
CA GLU A 116 4.41 16.43 -3.50
C GLU A 116 3.73 17.01 -2.25
N MET A 117 2.83 16.25 -1.63
CA MET A 117 2.23 16.58 -0.34
C MET A 117 3.15 16.34 0.86
N GLY A 118 4.32 15.72 0.65
CA GLY A 118 5.29 15.38 1.69
C GLY A 118 5.06 14.04 2.38
N ALA A 119 4.24 13.15 1.81
CA ALA A 119 4.12 11.76 2.27
C ALA A 119 5.38 10.97 1.94
N ALA A 120 5.66 9.91 2.71
CA ALA A 120 6.74 8.99 2.39
C ALA A 120 6.35 8.15 1.17
N THR A 121 7.18 8.16 0.13
CA THR A 121 6.97 7.33 -1.05
C THR A 121 8.18 6.45 -1.31
N LEU A 122 7.94 5.14 -1.36
CA LEU A 122 8.98 4.14 -1.51
C LEU A 122 8.66 3.26 -2.70
N VAL A 123 9.67 2.87 -3.47
CA VAL A 123 9.50 1.92 -4.55
C VAL A 123 10.55 0.83 -4.42
N GLN A 124 10.19 -0.39 -4.82
CA GLN A 124 11.17 -1.46 -4.98
C GLN A 124 12.27 -0.98 -5.95
N ASP A 125 13.49 -1.48 -5.85
CA ASP A 125 14.56 -1.19 -6.81
C ASP A 125 14.50 -2.08 -8.05
N LYS A 126 15.32 -1.76 -9.05
CA LYS A 126 15.32 -2.47 -10.33
C LYS A 126 15.93 -3.86 -10.18
N GLU A 127 16.91 -3.98 -9.31
CA GLU A 127 17.75 -5.14 -9.06
C GLU A 127 16.93 -6.31 -8.48
N THR A 128 15.97 -6.01 -7.61
CA THR A 128 15.09 -7.01 -6.98
C THR A 128 13.73 -7.16 -7.65
N SER A 129 13.41 -6.28 -8.60
CA SER A 129 12.14 -6.35 -9.34
C SER A 129 12.16 -7.40 -10.44
N VAL A 130 11.17 -8.30 -10.43
CA VAL A 130 10.91 -9.22 -11.55
C VAL A 130 10.50 -8.43 -12.81
N VAL A 131 9.62 -7.46 -12.61
CA VAL A 131 9.20 -6.48 -13.61
C VAL A 131 9.43 -5.06 -13.09
N TRP A 132 10.27 -4.31 -13.78
CA TRP A 132 10.56 -2.90 -13.50
C TRP A 132 9.58 -1.95 -14.22
N GLY A 133 8.29 -2.17 -14.04
CA GLY A 133 7.21 -1.38 -14.66
C GLY A 133 6.73 -0.26 -13.74
N MET A 134 5.78 -0.53 -12.85
CA MET A 134 5.22 0.50 -11.95
C MET A 134 6.29 1.20 -11.11
N PRO A 135 7.25 0.48 -10.46
CA PRO A 135 8.33 1.14 -9.74
C PRO A 135 9.25 1.98 -10.65
N GLY A 136 9.49 1.51 -11.88
CA GLY A 136 10.32 2.19 -12.87
C GLY A 136 9.68 3.48 -13.38
N GLU A 137 8.38 3.45 -13.67
CA GLU A 137 7.61 4.63 -14.07
C GLU A 137 7.51 5.65 -12.94
N ALA A 138 7.28 5.20 -11.70
CA ALA A 138 7.33 6.06 -10.52
C ALA A 138 8.72 6.70 -10.34
N ALA A 139 9.79 5.93 -10.50
CA ALA A 139 11.16 6.44 -10.46
C ALA A 139 11.44 7.47 -11.57
N ARG A 140 10.90 7.26 -12.77
CA ARG A 140 11.09 8.14 -13.94
C ARG A 140 10.47 9.51 -13.76
N ILE A 141 9.29 9.59 -13.12
CA ILE A 141 8.59 10.87 -12.88
C ILE A 141 8.94 11.50 -11.53
N ASP A 142 10.00 11.03 -10.88
CA ASP A 142 10.40 11.47 -9.54
C ASP A 142 9.26 11.33 -8.51
N ALA A 143 8.47 10.25 -8.58
CA ALA A 143 7.44 9.92 -7.58
C ALA A 143 8.01 9.19 -6.36
N ALA A 144 9.18 8.55 -6.50
CA ALA A 144 9.85 7.84 -5.42
C ALA A 144 10.71 8.78 -4.55
N GLY A 145 10.49 8.80 -3.24
CA GLY A 145 11.39 9.42 -2.26
C GLY A 145 12.50 8.46 -1.83
N TYR A 146 12.19 7.18 -1.73
CA TYR A 146 13.13 6.10 -1.41
C TYR A 146 13.05 4.98 -2.44
N LYS A 147 14.19 4.32 -2.67
CA LYS A 147 14.34 3.17 -3.58
C LYS A 147 15.21 2.12 -2.89
N GLY A 148 14.83 0.86 -2.94
CA GLY A 148 15.63 -0.23 -2.37
C GLY A 148 14.95 -1.59 -2.51
N SER A 149 15.61 -2.63 -2.03
CA SER A 149 15.05 -3.99 -1.95
C SER A 149 13.83 -4.03 -1.01
N PRO A 150 12.93 -5.03 -1.11
CA PRO A 150 11.83 -5.19 -0.15
C PRO A 150 12.29 -5.16 1.32
N GLU A 151 13.47 -5.73 1.61
CA GLU A 151 14.12 -5.71 2.91
C GLU A 151 14.52 -4.28 3.32
N ASP A 152 15.14 -3.51 2.42
CA ASP A 152 15.49 -2.11 2.68
C ASP A 152 14.24 -1.27 2.95
N LEU A 153 13.17 -1.46 2.15
CA LEU A 153 11.92 -0.73 2.31
C LEU A 153 11.25 -1.03 3.66
N ALA A 154 11.25 -2.30 4.09
CA ALA A 154 10.77 -2.70 5.40
C ALA A 154 11.60 -2.07 6.54
N GLY A 155 12.92 -1.98 6.36
CA GLY A 155 13.81 -1.29 7.29
C GLY A 155 13.49 0.20 7.40
N ILE A 156 13.30 0.89 6.27
CA ILE A 156 12.93 2.31 6.22
C ILE A 156 11.60 2.56 6.93
N LEU A 157 10.57 1.75 6.64
CA LEU A 157 9.26 1.87 7.31
C LEU A 157 9.35 1.67 8.82
N SER A 158 10.16 0.70 9.26
CA SER A 158 10.36 0.45 10.69
C SER A 158 11.08 1.62 11.37
N ALA A 159 12.06 2.23 10.69
CA ALA A 159 12.77 3.40 11.22
C ALA A 159 11.88 4.65 11.29
N MET A 160 11.06 4.89 10.26
CA MET A 160 10.12 6.04 10.24
C MET A 160 9.12 5.98 11.40
N THR A 161 8.63 4.79 11.72
CA THR A 161 7.61 4.59 12.75
C THR A 161 8.18 4.52 14.16
N ALA A 162 9.45 4.12 14.33
CA ALA A 162 10.13 4.15 15.63
C ALA A 162 10.36 5.58 16.16
N GLY A 163 10.51 6.57 15.26
CA GLY A 163 10.72 7.97 15.64
C GLY A 163 9.47 8.70 16.16
N GLU A 164 8.27 8.18 15.89
CA GLU A 164 7.00 8.77 16.34
C GLU A 164 6.54 8.25 17.70
N SER A 165 7.15 7.16 18.20
CA SER A 165 6.80 6.53 19.50
C SER A 165 7.37 7.27 20.72
N GLY A 166 7.90 8.49 20.54
CA GLY A 166 8.56 9.30 21.59
C GLY A 166 7.82 10.58 21.98
N ALA A 167 6.60 10.80 21.51
CA ALA A 167 5.80 11.97 21.87
C ALA A 167 4.45 11.57 22.48
N GLU A 168 4.47 11.24 23.78
CA GLU A 168 3.30 11.41 24.64
C GLU A 168 3.50 12.66 25.51
N PRO A 169 2.45 13.46 25.77
CA PRO A 169 2.50 14.64 26.64
C PRO A 169 2.66 14.31 28.13
#